data_AF-A0A6V7WC00-F1
#
_entry.id   AF-A0A6V7WC00-F1
#
_cell.length_a   1.000
_cell.length_b   1.000
_cell.length_c   1.000
_cell.angle_alpha   90.00
_cell.angle_beta   90.00
_cell.angle_gamma   90.00
#
_symmetry.space_group_name_H-M   'P 1'
#
loop_
_entity.id
_entity.type
_entity.pdbx_description
1 polymer ?
#
loop_
_entity_poly.entity_id
_entity_poly.type
_entity_poly.pdbx_seq_one_letter_code
_entity_poly.pdbx_strand_id
1 'polypeptide(L)'
;MHRNFIKKCKICGTKEHVLFHYGVCSCRACGSFFRRYLENKNQWKYNLCKCLEENKDEKSETILAKCKKCRLEKCFSVGMKKLGL
;
A
#
# COMPACT_ATOMS: atom_id res chain seq x y z
N MET A 1 9.36 27.29 14.24
CA MET A 1 8.44 26.82 13.18
C MET A 1 8.30 25.30 13.27
N HIS A 2 7.28 24.79 13.95
CA HIS A 2 7.02 23.35 14.00
C HIS A 2 6.43 22.90 12.66
N ARG A 3 7.27 22.37 11.76
CA ARG A 3 6.78 21.62 10.61
C ARG A 3 6.12 20.35 11.13
N ASN A 4 4.79 20.41 11.31
CA ASN A 4 3.93 19.24 11.42
C ASN A 4 4.03 18.46 10.09
N PHE A 5 5.06 17.64 9.95
CA PHE A 5 5.12 16.62 8.90
C PHE A 5 4.04 15.58 9.23
N ILE A 6 2.81 15.86 8.79
CA ILE A 6 1.76 14.85 8.78
C ILE A 6 2.24 13.73 7.85
N LYS A 7 2.79 12.67 8.44
CA LYS A 7 3.23 11.48 7.71
C LYS A 7 1.97 10.79 7.17
N LYS A 8 1.74 10.89 5.86
CA LYS A 8 0.70 10.13 5.15
C LYS A 8 1.23 8.75 4.76
N CYS A 9 0.34 7.77 4.72
CA CYS A 9 0.62 6.46 4.14
C CYS A 9 0.86 6.61 2.64
N LYS A 10 2.02 6.19 2.12
CA LYS A 10 2.36 6.28 0.69
C LYS A 10 1.56 5.34 -0.24
N ILE A 11 0.66 4.53 0.34
CA ILE A 11 -0.12 3.51 -0.39
C ILE A 11 -1.59 3.93 -0.52
N CYS A 12 -2.18 4.44 0.57
CA CYS A 12 -3.61 4.77 0.60
C CYS A 12 -3.89 6.20 1.07
N GLY A 13 -2.87 7.04 1.24
CA GLY A 13 -3.01 8.45 1.59
C GLY A 13 -3.49 8.77 3.02
N THR A 14 -3.94 7.77 3.81
CA THR A 14 -4.41 8.03 5.18
C THR A 14 -3.31 8.62 6.06
N LYS A 15 -3.70 9.52 6.97
CA LYS A 15 -2.85 10.13 7.98
C LYS A 15 -2.86 9.36 9.29
N GLU A 16 -3.80 8.43 9.44
CA GLU A 16 -4.02 7.70 10.69
C GLU A 16 -3.09 6.48 10.79
N HIS A 17 -2.55 6.28 12.00
CA HIS A 17 -1.71 5.13 12.35
C HIS A 17 -0.53 4.91 11.38
N VAL A 18 0.07 5.98 10.89
CA VAL A 18 1.20 5.92 9.95
C VAL A 18 2.51 5.76 10.70
N LEU A 19 3.23 4.70 10.34
CA LEU A 19 4.50 4.27 10.92
C LEU A 19 5.44 3.84 9.79
N PHE A 20 6.65 3.38 10.12
CA PHE A 20 7.56 2.81 9.13
C PHE A 20 7.38 1.29 9.09
N HIS A 21 6.90 0.75 7.96
CA HIS A 21 6.76 -0.70 7.74
C HIS A 21 7.42 -1.08 6.42
N TYR A 22 8.17 -2.19 6.41
CA TYR A 22 8.74 -2.76 5.18
C TYR A 22 9.56 -1.76 4.35
N GLY A 23 10.24 -0.82 5.00
CA GLY A 23 11.07 0.19 4.34
C GLY A 23 10.35 1.48 3.93
N VAL A 24 9.06 1.65 4.28
CA VAL A 24 8.26 2.78 3.80
C VAL A 24 7.26 3.30 4.84
N CYS A 25 6.99 4.61 4.81
CA CYS A 25 5.91 5.22 5.61
C CYS A 25 4.54 4.72 5.15
N SER A 26 3.89 3.94 6.01
CA SER A 26 2.61 3.30 5.71
C SER A 26 1.76 3.16 6.95
N CYS A 27 0.43 3.11 6.77
CA CYS A 27 -0.47 2.86 7.89
C CYS A 27 -0.45 1.40 8.31
N ARG A 28 -0.84 1.13 9.56
CA ARG A 28 -0.96 -0.23 10.13
C ARG A 28 -1.71 -1.21 9.20
N ALA A 29 -2.75 -0.75 8.53
CA ALA A 29 -3.55 -1.58 7.62
C ALA A 29 -2.75 -2.00 6.37
N CYS A 30 -2.01 -1.08 5.75
CA CYS A 30 -1.17 -1.39 4.59
C CYS A 30 0.03 -2.27 4.98
N GLY A 31 0.63 -2.03 6.14
CA GLY A 31 1.68 -2.91 6.69
C GLY A 31 1.16 -4.34 6.90
N SER A 32 0.00 -4.49 7.56
CA SER A 32 -0.62 -5.81 7.77
C SER A 32 -1.03 -6.49 6.47
N PHE A 33 -1.50 -5.71 5.48
CA PHE A 33 -1.83 -6.22 4.15
C PHE A 33 -0.60 -6.80 3.44
N PHE A 34 0.51 -6.07 3.44
CA PHE A 34 1.75 -6.52 2.80
C PHE A 34 2.36 -7.73 3.52
N ARG A 35 2.30 -7.77 4.86
CA ARG A 35 2.68 -8.96 5.65
C ARG A 35 1.94 -10.22 5.20
N ARG A 36 0.60 -10.15 5.11
CA ARG A 36 -0.24 -11.29 4.70
C ARG A 36 0.08 -11.77 3.29
N TYR A 37 0.44 -10.85 2.39
CA TYR A 37 0.92 -11.21 1.06
C TYR A 37 2.27 -11.94 1.13
N LEU A 38 3.23 -11.45 1.92
CA LEU A 38 4.53 -12.11 2.08
C LEU A 38 4.41 -13.53 2.66
N GLU A 39 3.49 -13.72 3.61
CA GLU A 39 3.15 -15.03 4.19
C GLU A 39 2.44 -15.95 3.18
N ASN A 40 1.80 -15.39 2.15
CA ASN A 40 0.94 -16.11 1.22
C ASN A 40 1.08 -15.63 -0.23
N LYS A 41 2.30 -15.64 -0.76
CA LYS A 41 2.64 -15.03 -2.06
C LYS A 41 1.84 -15.60 -3.24
N ASN A 42 1.37 -16.85 -3.14
CA ASN A 42 0.72 -17.57 -4.24
C ASN A 42 -0.83 -17.45 -4.22
N GLN A 43 -1.41 -16.56 -3.40
CA GLN A 43 -2.87 -16.45 -3.32
C GLN A 43 -3.48 -15.64 -4.48
N TRP A 44 -4.34 -16.29 -5.27
CA TRP A 44 -5.08 -15.71 -6.40
C TRP A 44 -5.77 -14.36 -6.11
N LYS A 45 -6.23 -14.15 -4.87
CA LYS A 45 -6.95 -12.94 -4.45
C LYS A 45 -6.15 -11.63 -4.61
N TYR A 46 -4.83 -11.70 -4.75
CA TYR A 46 -3.96 -10.54 -5.00
C TYR A 46 -3.69 -10.31 -6.50
N ASN A 47 -3.97 -11.29 -7.36
CA ASN A 47 -3.78 -11.22 -8.81
C ASN A 47 -5.02 -10.66 -9.53
N LEU A 48 -6.19 -10.71 -8.88
CA LEU A 48 -7.43 -10.19 -9.43
C LEU A 48 -7.51 -8.66 -9.30
N CYS A 49 -7.40 -7.96 -10.43
CA CYS A 49 -7.75 -6.55 -10.51
C CYS A 49 -9.26 -6.41 -10.77
N LYS A 50 -9.95 -5.57 -9.99
CA LYS A 50 -11.36 -5.22 -10.21
C LYS A 50 -11.55 -3.77 -10.65
N CYS A 51 -10.45 -3.08 -10.97
CA CYS A 51 -10.49 -1.71 -11.45
C CYS A 51 -10.63 -1.73 -12.97
N LEU A 52 -11.60 -0.97 -13.50
CA LEU A 52 -11.64 -0.62 -14.93
C LEU A 52 -10.29 0.00 -15.33
N GLU A 53 -9.71 -0.52 -16.42
CA GLU A 53 -8.31 -0.26 -16.81
C GLU A 53 -8.05 1.19 -17.21
N GLU A 54 -9.03 1.88 -17.79
CA GLU A 54 -8.88 3.24 -18.34
C GLU A 54 -8.54 4.34 -17.31
N ASN A 55 -8.69 4.10 -16.01
CA ASN A 55 -8.61 5.17 -15.00
C ASN A 55 -7.84 4.78 -13.74
N LYS A 56 -6.79 3.96 -13.84
CA LYS A 56 -6.00 3.59 -12.65
C LYS A 56 -5.14 4.75 -12.15
N ASP A 57 -4.52 5.52 -13.04
CA ASP A 57 -3.65 6.64 -12.65
C ASP A 57 -4.43 7.85 -12.11
N GLU A 58 -5.66 8.06 -12.58
CA GLU A 58 -6.51 9.17 -12.14
C GLU A 58 -7.27 8.89 -10.83
N LYS A 59 -7.22 7.65 -10.31
CA LYS A 59 -7.90 7.29 -9.06
C LYS A 59 -7.09 7.73 -7.85
N SER A 60 -7.79 8.27 -6.85
CA SER A 60 -7.18 8.57 -5.55
C SER A 60 -6.56 7.33 -4.91
N GLU A 61 -5.48 7.54 -4.15
CA GLU A 61 -4.75 6.47 -3.45
C GLU A 61 -5.70 5.59 -2.59
N THR A 62 -6.72 6.20 -1.97
CA THR A 62 -7.74 5.50 -1.19
C THR A 62 -8.57 4.53 -2.04
N ILE A 63 -8.92 4.91 -3.26
CA ILE A 63 -9.71 4.09 -4.18
C ILE A 63 -8.86 2.94 -4.73
N LEU A 64 -7.62 3.23 -5.15
CA LEU A 64 -6.68 2.20 -5.60
C LEU A 64 -6.41 1.16 -4.52
N ALA A 65 -6.33 1.61 -3.27
CA ALA A 65 -6.13 0.76 -2.11
C ALA A 65 -7.30 -0.22 -1.85
N LYS A 66 -8.50 -0.01 -2.41
CA LYS A 66 -9.62 -0.97 -2.30
C LYS A 66 -9.38 -2.23 -3.14
N CYS A 67 -8.69 -2.12 -4.26
CA CYS A 67 -8.32 -3.27 -5.08
C CYS A 67 -7.05 -3.92 -4.52
N LYS A 68 -7.10 -5.22 -4.23
CA LYS A 68 -5.94 -5.96 -3.68
C LYS A 68 -4.74 -5.95 -4.63
N LYS A 69 -4.97 -6.15 -5.93
CA LYS A 69 -3.91 -6.09 -6.95
C LYS A 69 -3.27 -4.70 -7.00
N CYS A 70 -4.06 -3.64 -7.22
CA CYS A 70 -3.52 -2.29 -7.31
C CYS A 70 -2.86 -1.82 -6.00
N ARG A 71 -3.42 -2.19 -4.83
CA ARG A 71 -2.78 -1.92 -3.54
C ARG A 71 -1.42 -2.59 -3.44
N LEU A 72 -1.30 -3.85 -3.86
CA LEU A 72 -0.04 -4.59 -3.84
C LEU A 72 0.98 -4.03 -4.85
N GLU A 73 0.55 -3.72 -6.07
CA GLU A 73 1.38 -3.04 -7.08
C GLU A 73 1.91 -1.71 -6.52
N LYS A 74 1.06 -0.94 -5.84
CA LYS A 74 1.49 0.31 -5.18
C LYS A 74 2.48 0.05 -4.06
N CYS A 75 2.29 -0.98 -3.23
CA CYS A 75 3.26 -1.37 -2.20
C CYS A 75 4.66 -1.56 -2.81
N PHE A 76 4.77 -2.31 -3.90
CA PHE A 76 6.06 -2.51 -4.58
C PHE A 76 6.58 -1.25 -5.25
N SER A 77 5.72 -0.48 -5.91
CA SER A 77 6.07 0.78 -6.57
C SER A 77 6.69 1.80 -5.62
N VAL A 78 6.23 1.85 -4.36
CA VAL A 78 6.80 2.75 -3.33
C VAL A 78 7.99 2.13 -2.57
N GLY A 79 8.41 0.93 -2.95
CA GLY A 79 9.59 0.26 -2.41
C GLY A 79 9.34 -0.60 -1.16
N MET A 80 8.11 -1.06 -0.89
CA MET A 80 7.89 -2.03 0.18
C MET A 80 8.62 -3.34 -0.13
N LYS A 81 9.48 -3.77 0.80
CA LYS A 81 10.21 -5.05 0.71
C LYS A 81 10.31 -5.72 2.08
N LYS A 82 10.52 -7.04 2.08
CA LYS A 82 10.85 -7.76 3.31
C LYS A 82 12.23 -7.25 3.77
N LEU A 83 12.28 -6.49 4.86
CA LEU A 83 13.55 -6.05 5.44
C LEU A 83 14.25 -7.30 6.01
N GLY A 84 15.45 -7.62 5.52
CA GLY A 84 16.23 -8.78 5.98
C GLY A 84 16.55 -9.86 4.92
N LEU A 85 16.43 -9.54 3.63
CA LEU A 85 17.11 -10.22 2.51
C LEU A 85 17.72 -9.15 1.60
#